data_AF-A0A9D4XVB7-F1
#
_entry.id   AF-A0A9D4XVB7-F1
#
_cell.length_a   1.000
_cell.length_b   1.000
_cell.length_c   1.000
_cell.angle_alpha   90.00
_cell.angle_beta   90.00
_cell.angle_gamma   90.00
#
_symmetry.space_group_name_H-M   'P 1'
#
loop_
_entity.id
_entity.type
_entity.pdbx_description
1 polymer ?
#
loop_
_entity_poly.entity_id
_entity_poly.type
_entity_poly.pdbx_seq_one_letter_code
_entity_poly.pdbx_strand_id
1 'polypeptide(L)'
;RNSNKVNQSKMFRKISIGCRYGDLVKIKNFKETDHDKRDDHDKRDDQEEPKEEPKSSLSPQIDTKRKKLLVLNLNGFLIRKVHILDHFRRIFVPNRIADYRFRDTLLFKRPFSEEFMKFCLQRFEVGIWSSAVDKNVRGALTCAIGGDLLDKLLFVWDQYSCTDTEYKSFENAQKPLYMKELERVWSQYQTYSAYNTLMIEDKPYRAIHNPPNTSIFVNSYDLENDTDNFLDPNGELCTYLNGVAEADDVQDYVKENHFGLPGISGNHRDWELYMLLTYSTFGNLVKLRDLLELEEEEEDESSQDAGSQDAIELNLPFEDMHIEVPLPKQKKLLIMNLNGFLLRRINFADWENNPSPRIADYIYRNFLLFKRPYSKQFMRFCLERFEVGIWSSARGYNLDGALTCAMGGLKEKLLFVWDQFACFNTGFRAVESLGKHLYFKELHKVWAALQNRGSYSSANTLVIDDKPYRTILNPHHASIFTESYDIDDEEDNLLDPEGELCNYLNEVAEAEHVGHYVQANPFGLPGLTPAHPDWNYYAIFRTSAYQVNGFH
;
A
#
# COMPACT_ATOMS: atom_id res chain seq x y z
N ARG A 1 5.91 55.24 26.89
CA ARG A 1 5.77 55.00 28.35
C ARG A 1 4.64 54.00 28.55
N ASN A 2 4.95 52.91 29.26
CA ASN A 2 4.07 51.89 29.84
C ASN A 2 3.34 50.97 28.84
N SER A 3 3.84 49.76 28.54
CA SER A 3 3.90 48.56 29.40
C SER A 3 2.52 48.00 29.74
N ASN A 4 2.12 46.92 29.07
CA ASN A 4 1.30 45.89 29.69
C ASN A 4 1.78 44.52 29.23
N LYS A 5 2.35 43.80 30.20
CA LYS A 5 2.76 42.40 30.15
C LYS A 5 1.55 41.54 29.80
N VAL A 6 1.63 40.74 28.74
CA VAL A 6 0.72 39.61 28.55
C VAL A 6 1.39 38.39 29.18
N ASN A 7 0.81 37.94 30.29
CA ASN A 7 1.08 36.66 30.93
C ASN A 7 0.92 35.52 29.93
N GLN A 8 2.02 34.88 29.54
CA GLN A 8 1.98 33.51 29.04
C GLN A 8 1.89 32.57 30.25
N SER A 9 0.67 32.15 30.58
CA SER A 9 0.48 31.02 31.49
C SER A 9 -0.65 30.15 30.96
N LYS A 10 -0.29 28.88 30.72
CA LYS A 10 -1.15 27.69 30.69
C LYS A 10 -2.30 27.70 29.68
N MET A 11 -2.02 27.15 28.50
CA MET A 11 -3.05 26.46 27.71
C MET A 11 -2.62 25.01 27.47
N PHE A 12 -2.65 24.20 28.54
CA PHE A 12 -2.67 22.75 28.40
C PHE A 12 -4.05 22.36 27.89
N ARG A 13 -4.17 22.09 26.58
CA ARG A 13 -5.33 21.37 26.06
C ARG A 13 -5.24 19.93 26.56
N LYS A 14 -6.07 19.61 27.57
CA LYS A 14 -6.60 18.25 27.76
C LYS A 14 -7.16 17.81 26.41
N ILE A 15 -6.49 16.87 25.75
CA ILE A 15 -7.06 16.20 24.57
C ILE A 15 -8.12 15.25 25.10
N SER A 16 -9.37 15.73 25.10
CA SER A 16 -10.54 14.89 25.32
C SER A 16 -10.77 14.05 24.06
N ILE A 17 -10.86 12.76 24.31
CA ILE A 17 -11.09 11.59 23.45
C ILE A 17 -12.25 11.80 22.47
N GLY A 18 -12.01 11.42 21.21
CA GLY A 18 -13.03 11.35 20.18
C GLY A 18 -12.54 10.73 18.88
N CYS A 19 -11.74 9.66 18.91
CA CYS A 19 -11.42 8.89 17.71
C CYS A 19 -12.32 7.65 17.67
N ARG A 20 -13.22 7.58 16.68
CA ARG A 20 -14.14 6.45 16.49
C ARG A 20 -13.31 5.18 16.21
N TYR A 21 -13.34 4.22 17.13
CA TYR A 21 -12.85 2.86 16.91
C TYR A 21 -13.80 2.11 15.98
N GLY A 22 -13.58 2.25 14.66
CA GLY A 22 -14.40 1.58 13.62
C GLY A 22 -13.68 0.48 12.83
N ASP A 23 -12.34 0.44 12.84
CA ASP A 23 -11.55 -0.36 11.88
C ASP A 23 -10.84 -1.58 12.50
N LEU A 24 -11.02 -1.84 13.79
CA LEU A 24 -10.25 -2.85 14.52
C LEU A 24 -11.12 -4.10 14.73
N VAL A 25 -10.82 -5.17 13.99
CA VAL A 25 -11.60 -6.40 14.00
C VAL A 25 -10.82 -7.48 14.73
N LYS A 26 -11.38 -7.97 15.84
CA LYS A 26 -10.86 -9.16 16.53
C LYS A 26 -11.16 -10.38 15.70
N ILE A 27 -10.14 -11.15 15.33
CA ILE A 27 -10.33 -12.39 14.58
C ILE A 27 -10.82 -13.45 15.58
N LYS A 28 -12.06 -13.94 15.41
CA LYS A 28 -12.63 -14.99 16.27
C LYS A 28 -12.31 -16.38 15.69
N ASN A 29 -11.97 -17.32 16.56
CA ASN A 29 -11.77 -18.73 16.23
C ASN A 29 -13.06 -19.36 15.67
N PHE A 30 -13.00 -19.96 14.48
CA PHE A 30 -13.88 -21.07 14.14
C PHE A 30 -13.39 -22.28 14.95
N LYS A 31 -14.10 -22.62 16.02
CA LYS A 31 -13.83 -23.84 16.78
C LYS A 31 -14.48 -25.04 16.10
N GLU A 32 -13.75 -26.14 16.13
CA GLU A 32 -14.26 -27.49 15.94
C GLU A 32 -15.49 -27.78 16.82
N THR A 33 -16.26 -28.73 16.30
CA THR A 33 -17.59 -29.24 16.62
C THR A 33 -17.92 -29.58 18.08
N ASP A 34 -19.20 -29.36 18.39
CA ASP A 34 -20.12 -30.09 19.27
C ASP A 34 -19.56 -31.05 20.33
N HIS A 35 -19.96 -30.81 21.59
CA HIS A 35 -20.70 -31.84 22.32
C HIS A 35 -21.61 -31.23 23.40
N ASP A 36 -22.87 -31.66 23.35
CA ASP A 36 -23.92 -31.55 24.35
C ASP A 36 -23.44 -31.72 25.80
N LYS A 37 -24.03 -30.93 26.71
CA LYS A 37 -24.87 -31.47 27.79
C LYS A 37 -25.70 -30.36 28.45
N ARG A 38 -27.00 -30.66 28.57
CA ARG A 38 -28.03 -29.97 29.36
C ARG A 38 -27.74 -30.15 30.85
N ASP A 39 -28.19 -29.22 31.68
CA ASP A 39 -29.16 -29.51 32.75
C ASP A 39 -29.69 -28.22 33.39
N ASP A 40 -30.95 -28.34 33.85
CA ASP A 40 -31.92 -27.32 34.23
C ASP A 40 -31.83 -26.79 35.68
N HIS A 41 -32.57 -25.68 35.92
CA HIS A 41 -33.16 -25.21 37.20
C HIS A 41 -32.18 -24.75 38.31
N ASP A 42 -32.41 -23.75 39.17
CA ASP A 42 -33.63 -23.05 39.62
C ASP A 42 -33.22 -21.74 40.39
N LYS A 43 -34.13 -20.75 40.37
CA LYS A 43 -34.53 -19.77 41.42
C LYS A 43 -33.57 -18.75 42.10
N ARG A 44 -34.02 -17.48 41.95
CA ARG A 44 -34.05 -16.28 42.84
C ARG A 44 -33.58 -16.41 44.30
N ASP A 45 -32.88 -15.38 44.80
CA ASP A 45 -33.44 -14.42 45.78
C ASP A 45 -32.50 -13.22 46.05
N ASP A 46 -33.12 -12.04 46.22
CA ASP A 46 -32.54 -10.76 46.63
C ASP A 46 -32.25 -10.75 48.15
N GLN A 47 -31.10 -10.18 48.60
CA GLN A 47 -31.00 -9.51 49.91
C GLN A 47 -29.96 -8.38 49.90
N GLU A 48 -30.37 -7.24 50.46
CA GLU A 48 -29.63 -5.99 50.67
C GLU A 48 -28.64 -6.06 51.86
N GLU A 49 -27.52 -5.34 51.67
CA GLU A 49 -26.63 -4.61 52.61
C GLU A 49 -26.77 -4.72 54.15
N PRO A 50 -25.65 -4.64 54.91
CA PRO A 50 -25.19 -3.30 55.33
C PRO A 50 -23.66 -3.05 55.41
N LYS A 51 -23.38 -1.75 55.32
CA LYS A 51 -22.11 -1.01 55.40
C LYS A 51 -21.39 -1.13 56.76
N GLU A 52 -20.06 -1.26 56.74
CA GLU A 52 -19.16 -0.79 57.80
C GLU A 52 -17.81 -0.31 57.21
N GLU A 53 -17.39 0.90 57.61
CA GLU A 53 -16.03 1.46 57.58
C GLU A 53 -15.85 2.22 58.92
N PRO A 54 -14.63 2.59 59.37
CA PRO A 54 -13.30 2.05 59.09
C PRO A 54 -12.47 1.83 60.40
N LYS A 55 -11.40 1.02 60.36
CA LYS A 55 -10.35 1.08 61.40
C LYS A 55 -8.95 1.08 60.81
N SER A 56 -8.16 2.02 61.34
CA SER A 56 -6.78 2.37 61.03
C SER A 56 -5.82 1.19 61.07
N SER A 57 -4.79 1.21 60.21
CA SER A 57 -3.39 1.19 60.67
C SER A 57 -2.39 1.33 59.52
N LEU A 58 -1.39 2.18 59.77
CA LEU A 58 -0.02 2.14 59.24
C LEU A 58 0.15 2.39 57.73
N SER A 59 0.30 3.67 57.38
CA SER A 59 0.99 4.09 56.15
C SER A 59 2.46 3.68 56.19
N PRO A 60 2.97 2.91 55.21
CA PRO A 60 4.41 2.88 54.97
C PRO A 60 4.79 4.24 54.38
N GLN A 61 5.74 4.92 55.01
CA GLN A 61 6.41 6.06 54.38
C GLN A 61 7.11 5.54 53.13
N ILE A 62 6.49 5.73 51.96
CA ILE A 62 7.13 5.53 50.67
C ILE A 62 8.09 6.71 50.50
N ASP A 63 9.38 6.42 50.61
CA ASP A 63 10.44 7.31 50.17
C ASP A 63 10.23 7.54 48.65
N THR A 64 9.66 8.68 48.28
CA THR A 64 9.22 8.92 46.88
C THR A 64 10.40 9.33 46.00
N LYS A 65 11.39 8.44 45.86
CA LYS A 65 12.35 8.54 44.76
C LYS A 65 11.55 8.48 43.46
N ARG A 66 11.69 9.52 42.64
CA ARG A 66 10.96 9.64 41.38
C ARG A 66 11.26 8.44 40.47
N LYS A 67 10.22 7.88 39.84
CA LYS A 67 10.36 6.79 38.86
C LYS A 67 11.27 7.20 37.70
N LYS A 68 12.16 6.29 37.29
CA LYS A 68 12.97 6.40 36.07
C LYS A 68 12.10 6.30 34.82
N LEU A 69 12.63 6.72 33.68
CA LEU A 69 11.93 6.63 32.40
C LEU A 69 12.34 5.37 31.64
N LEU A 70 11.33 4.62 31.18
CA LEU A 70 11.50 3.49 30.28
C LEU A 70 10.85 3.83 28.93
N VAL A 71 11.66 3.83 27.86
CA VAL A 71 11.20 4.08 26.48
C VAL A 71 11.18 2.76 25.72
N LEU A 72 10.00 2.37 25.22
CA LEU A 72 9.80 1.07 24.59
C LEU A 72 9.49 1.23 23.10
N ASN A 73 10.16 0.42 22.27
CA ASN A 73 9.71 0.21 20.91
C ASN A 73 8.37 -0.57 20.89
N LEU A 74 7.52 -0.27 19.91
CA LEU A 74 6.23 -0.96 19.75
C LEU A 74 6.35 -2.19 18.85
N ASN A 75 6.72 -1.99 17.58
CA ASN A 75 6.72 -3.04 16.58
C ASN A 75 8.04 -3.81 16.59
N GLY A 76 7.96 -5.13 16.76
CA GLY A 76 9.12 -5.98 16.97
C GLY A 76 9.42 -6.21 18.45
N PHE A 77 8.79 -5.49 19.38
CA PHE A 77 8.97 -5.70 20.81
C PHE A 77 7.68 -6.12 21.52
N LEU A 78 6.65 -5.25 21.60
CA LEU A 78 5.36 -5.59 22.23
C LEU A 78 4.39 -6.31 21.27
N ILE A 79 4.52 -6.01 19.97
CA ILE A 79 3.63 -6.53 18.93
C ILE A 79 4.41 -6.73 17.64
N ARG A 80 4.01 -7.70 16.81
CA ARG A 80 4.50 -7.85 15.44
C ARG A 80 3.41 -7.47 14.46
N LYS A 81 3.72 -6.55 13.54
CA LYS A 81 2.84 -6.18 12.43
C LYS A 81 3.29 -6.91 11.16
N VAL A 82 2.35 -7.54 10.46
CA VAL A 82 2.55 -8.18 9.17
C VAL A 82 1.56 -7.59 8.18
N HIS A 83 2.02 -7.14 7.02
CA HIS A 83 1.11 -6.68 5.98
C HIS A 83 0.39 -7.88 5.36
N ILE A 84 -0.91 -7.78 5.12
CA ILE A 84 -1.72 -8.90 4.64
C ILE A 84 -1.21 -9.47 3.30
N LEU A 85 -0.64 -8.60 2.46
CA LEU A 85 0.00 -9.02 1.21
C LEU A 85 1.27 -9.85 1.43
N ASP A 86 2.05 -9.60 2.48
CA ASP A 86 3.25 -10.40 2.78
C ASP A 86 2.86 -11.79 3.25
N HIS A 87 1.73 -11.90 3.95
CA HIS A 87 1.11 -13.17 4.32
C HIS A 87 0.63 -13.95 3.08
N PHE A 88 -0.14 -13.32 2.20
CA PHE A 88 -0.66 -13.98 0.98
C PHE A 88 0.42 -14.33 -0.05
N ARG A 89 1.49 -13.55 -0.14
CA ARG A 89 2.64 -13.85 -1.01
C ARG A 89 3.49 -15.04 -0.49
N ARG A 90 3.10 -15.66 0.63
CA ARG A 90 3.89 -16.68 1.36
C ARG A 90 5.32 -16.22 1.68
N ILE A 91 5.56 -14.91 1.73
CA ILE A 91 6.82 -14.34 2.21
C ILE A 91 6.94 -14.61 3.71
N PHE A 92 5.81 -14.64 4.41
CA PHE A 92 5.75 -14.93 5.83
C PHE A 92 4.45 -15.67 6.19
N VAL A 93 4.54 -16.93 6.61
CA VAL A 93 3.39 -17.77 7.01
C VAL A 93 3.49 -18.02 8.52
N PRO A 94 2.79 -17.25 9.37
CA PRO A 94 2.84 -17.46 10.80
C PRO A 94 2.22 -18.79 11.20
N ASN A 95 2.83 -19.48 12.16
CA ASN A 95 2.30 -20.70 12.77
C ASN A 95 1.08 -20.45 13.69
N ARG A 96 0.61 -19.20 13.79
CA ARG A 96 -0.54 -18.80 14.59
C ARG A 96 -1.42 -17.79 13.87
N ILE A 97 -2.68 -17.75 14.27
CA ILE A 97 -3.66 -16.77 13.81
C ILE A 97 -3.32 -15.39 14.42
N ALA A 98 -3.51 -14.32 13.64
CA ALA A 98 -3.34 -12.96 14.13
C ALA A 98 -4.41 -12.61 15.18
N ASP A 99 -4.04 -11.90 16.23
CA ASP A 99 -4.99 -11.51 17.29
C ASP A 99 -6.02 -10.49 16.78
N TYR A 100 -5.55 -9.58 15.91
CA TYR A 100 -6.37 -8.51 15.33
C TYR A 100 -6.01 -8.23 13.88
N ARG A 101 -7.00 -7.78 13.11
CA ARG A 101 -6.81 -7.15 11.81
C ARG A 101 -7.10 -5.66 11.95
N PHE A 102 -6.17 -4.84 11.48
CA PHE A 102 -6.35 -3.40 11.33
C PHE A 102 -6.01 -3.01 9.89
N ARG A 103 -7.05 -2.75 9.10
CA ARG A 103 -6.94 -2.49 7.65
C ARG A 103 -6.21 -3.63 6.93
N ASP A 104 -5.13 -3.31 6.22
CA ASP A 104 -4.30 -4.25 5.46
C ASP A 104 -3.15 -4.82 6.32
N THR A 105 -3.23 -4.71 7.66
CA THR A 105 -2.20 -5.17 8.58
C THR A 105 -2.77 -6.17 9.60
N LEU A 106 -2.13 -7.33 9.69
CA LEU A 106 -2.31 -8.33 10.72
C LEU A 106 -1.43 -7.99 11.93
N LEU A 107 -2.01 -8.05 13.12
CA LEU A 107 -1.37 -7.68 14.38
C LEU A 107 -1.26 -8.90 15.28
N PHE A 108 -0.04 -9.22 15.71
CA PHE A 108 0.27 -10.36 16.56
C PHE A 108 0.82 -9.85 17.90
N LYS A 109 0.00 -9.96 18.95
CA LYS A 109 0.34 -9.56 20.31
C LYS A 109 1.43 -10.50 20.84
N ARG A 110 2.55 -9.96 21.31
CA ARG A 110 3.60 -10.77 21.95
C ARG A 110 3.04 -11.34 23.26
N PRO A 111 3.29 -12.63 23.57
CA PRO A 111 2.88 -13.21 24.85
C PRO A 111 3.31 -12.34 26.03
N PHE A 112 2.49 -12.28 27.08
CA PHE A 112 2.71 -11.49 28.32
C PHE A 112 2.81 -9.97 28.15
N SER A 113 2.58 -9.41 26.96
CA SER A 113 2.76 -7.97 26.71
C SER A 113 1.92 -7.05 27.61
N GLU A 114 0.73 -7.46 28.05
CA GLU A 114 -0.10 -6.63 28.92
C GLU A 114 0.36 -6.70 30.38
N GLU A 115 0.70 -7.89 30.85
CA GLU A 115 1.24 -8.16 32.18
C GLU A 115 2.60 -7.47 32.35
N PHE A 116 3.47 -7.54 31.32
CA PHE A 116 4.73 -6.81 31.24
C PHE A 116 4.52 -5.30 31.37
N MET A 117 3.53 -4.73 30.68
CA MET A 117 3.26 -3.30 30.74
C MET A 117 2.73 -2.87 32.09
N LYS A 118 1.90 -3.71 32.75
CA LYS A 118 1.50 -3.48 34.15
C LYS A 118 2.72 -3.50 35.08
N PHE A 119 3.63 -4.46 34.89
CA PHE A 119 4.91 -4.53 35.63
C PHE A 119 5.75 -3.25 35.44
N CYS A 120 5.90 -2.78 34.20
CA CYS A 120 6.67 -1.58 33.87
C CYS A 120 6.06 -0.33 34.49
N LEU A 121 4.75 -0.11 34.34
CA LEU A 121 4.04 1.07 34.85
C LEU A 121 4.08 1.16 36.39
N GLN A 122 4.24 0.04 37.09
CA GLN A 122 4.43 0.06 38.55
C GLN A 122 5.77 0.68 38.96
N ARG A 123 6.82 0.55 38.14
CA ARG A 123 8.22 0.88 38.50
C ARG A 123 8.80 2.07 37.74
N PHE A 124 8.30 2.34 36.55
CA PHE A 124 8.79 3.36 35.63
C PHE A 124 7.69 4.33 35.22
N GLU A 125 8.08 5.54 34.84
CA GLU A 125 7.32 6.29 33.85
C GLU A 125 7.60 5.65 32.48
N VAL A 126 6.57 5.39 31.68
CA VAL A 126 6.72 4.61 30.44
C VAL A 126 6.32 5.44 29.24
N GLY A 127 7.22 5.52 28.24
CA GLY A 127 6.95 6.11 26.94
C GLY A 127 7.00 5.06 25.83
N ILE A 128 6.07 5.14 24.87
CA ILE A 128 6.11 4.32 23.64
C ILE A 128 6.66 5.16 22.51
N TRP A 129 7.66 4.65 21.79
CA TRP A 129 8.20 5.32 20.61
C TRP A 129 8.22 4.39 19.40
N SER A 130 7.35 4.66 18.42
CA SER A 130 7.22 3.87 17.20
C SER A 130 7.67 4.66 15.97
N SER A 131 8.35 4.00 15.04
CA SER A 131 8.69 4.60 13.73
C SER A 131 7.60 4.42 12.68
N ALA A 132 6.34 4.25 13.10
CA ALA A 132 5.17 4.18 12.22
C ALA A 132 4.32 5.45 12.36
N VAL A 133 3.52 5.76 11.35
CA VAL A 133 2.50 6.84 11.40
C VAL A 133 1.51 6.66 12.56
N ASP A 134 1.11 7.74 13.24
CA ASP A 134 0.22 7.75 14.41
C ASP A 134 -1.02 6.83 14.25
N LYS A 135 -1.72 6.91 13.11
CA LYS A 135 -2.90 6.08 12.84
C LYS A 135 -2.65 4.57 12.98
N ASN A 136 -1.43 4.12 12.69
CA ASN A 136 -1.02 2.71 12.81
C ASN A 136 -0.47 2.41 14.21
N VAL A 137 0.09 3.41 14.89
CA VAL A 137 0.62 3.27 16.26
C VAL A 137 -0.51 3.04 17.24
N ARG A 138 -1.55 3.88 17.22
CA ARG A 138 -2.66 3.81 18.17
C ARG A 138 -3.38 2.47 18.13
N GLY A 139 -3.79 2.02 16.94
CA GLY A 139 -4.44 0.72 16.79
C GLY A 139 -3.58 -0.44 17.29
N ALA A 140 -2.30 -0.48 16.89
CA ALA A 140 -1.38 -1.53 17.32
C ALA A 140 -1.09 -1.50 18.82
N LEU A 141 -0.97 -0.30 19.41
CA LEU A 141 -0.73 -0.14 20.83
C LEU A 141 -1.93 -0.58 21.68
N THR A 142 -3.14 -0.20 21.29
CA THR A 142 -4.37 -0.67 21.94
C THR A 142 -4.45 -2.20 21.93
N CYS A 143 -4.09 -2.84 20.82
CA CYS A 143 -4.02 -4.30 20.73
C CYS A 143 -2.95 -4.90 21.67
N ALA A 144 -1.78 -4.26 21.75
CA ALA A 144 -0.65 -4.75 22.50
C ALA A 144 -0.89 -4.71 24.02
N ILE A 145 -1.46 -3.62 24.54
CA ILE A 145 -1.46 -3.35 25.99
C ILE A 145 -2.85 -3.16 26.61
N GLY A 146 -3.92 -3.15 25.79
CA GLY A 146 -5.26 -2.82 26.26
C GLY A 146 -5.52 -1.30 26.32
N GLY A 147 -6.78 -0.91 26.17
CA GLY A 147 -7.16 0.51 26.09
C GLY A 147 -7.03 1.27 27.42
N ASP A 148 -7.19 0.58 28.54
CA ASP A 148 -7.14 1.13 29.91
C ASP A 148 -5.73 1.54 30.36
N LEU A 149 -4.69 0.96 29.75
CA LEU A 149 -3.30 1.31 30.06
C LEU A 149 -2.78 2.51 29.25
N LEU A 150 -3.46 2.91 28.18
CA LEU A 150 -3.02 3.98 27.29
C LEU A 150 -2.86 5.32 28.02
N ASP A 151 -3.81 5.64 28.90
CA ASP A 151 -3.85 6.91 29.64
C ASP A 151 -2.79 6.99 30.75
N LYS A 152 -2.11 5.88 31.04
CA LYS A 152 -1.02 5.80 32.04
C LYS A 152 0.37 6.02 31.43
N LEU A 153 0.48 6.08 30.11
CA LEU A 153 1.75 6.30 29.43
C LEU A 153 2.13 7.79 29.50
N LEU A 154 3.41 8.07 29.76
CA LEU A 154 3.95 9.44 29.75
C LEU A 154 3.85 10.06 28.36
N PHE A 155 4.10 9.25 27.32
CA PHE A 155 3.92 9.65 25.92
C PHE A 155 3.75 8.45 24.99
N VAL A 156 3.15 8.73 23.82
CA VAL A 156 3.11 7.84 22.67
C VAL A 156 3.57 8.64 21.46
N TRP A 157 4.79 8.34 20.99
CA TRP A 157 5.42 9.00 19.86
C TRP A 157 5.40 8.12 18.62
N ASP A 158 5.21 8.77 17.48
CA ASP A 158 5.12 8.16 16.16
C ASP A 158 6.32 8.56 15.28
N GLN A 159 6.28 8.21 14.00
CA GLN A 159 7.40 8.47 13.09
C GLN A 159 7.81 9.95 12.97
N TYR A 160 6.90 10.91 13.20
CA TYR A 160 7.25 12.33 13.10
C TYR A 160 8.17 12.79 14.23
N SER A 161 8.24 11.99 15.30
CA SER A 161 9.17 12.24 16.40
C SER A 161 10.57 11.68 16.12
N CYS A 162 10.71 10.77 15.14
CA CYS A 162 12.00 10.24 14.70
C CYS A 162 12.80 11.26 13.87
N THR A 163 14.10 11.00 13.76
CA THR A 163 14.98 11.65 12.78
C THR A 163 14.99 10.79 11.52
N ASP A 164 14.54 11.37 10.40
CA ASP A 164 14.65 10.75 9.07
C ASP A 164 16.09 10.89 8.61
N THR A 165 16.70 9.78 8.20
CA THR A 165 18.07 9.80 7.69
C THR A 165 18.13 10.04 6.18
N GLU A 166 16.98 10.11 5.50
CA GLU A 166 16.84 10.14 4.05
C GLU A 166 17.23 8.83 3.34
N TYR A 167 17.81 7.86 4.08
CA TYR A 167 18.17 6.55 3.57
C TYR A 167 17.06 5.53 3.75
N LYS A 168 17.14 4.43 2.99
CA LYS A 168 16.25 3.26 3.15
C LYS A 168 16.84 2.26 4.14
N SER A 169 15.97 1.54 4.84
CA SER A 169 16.33 0.49 5.77
C SER A 169 16.95 -0.71 5.02
N PHE A 170 18.04 -1.27 5.55
CA PHE A 170 18.71 -2.45 4.96
C PHE A 170 17.79 -3.66 4.87
N GLU A 171 16.97 -3.86 5.90
CA GLU A 171 16.03 -4.98 5.98
C GLU A 171 14.87 -4.84 4.99
N ASN A 172 14.61 -3.63 4.50
CA ASN A 172 13.51 -3.35 3.58
C ASN A 172 13.76 -2.04 2.83
N ALA A 173 14.23 -2.16 1.57
CA ALA A 173 14.54 -1.03 0.71
C ALA A 173 13.35 -0.08 0.43
N GLN A 174 12.12 -0.48 0.75
CA GLN A 174 10.93 0.36 0.62
C GLN A 174 10.65 1.20 1.86
N LYS A 175 11.28 0.91 3.00
CA LYS A 175 11.05 1.61 4.27
C LYS A 175 12.14 2.62 4.56
N PRO A 176 11.82 3.84 5.03
CA PRO A 176 12.81 4.79 5.51
C PRO A 176 13.57 4.24 6.72
N LEU A 177 14.83 4.63 6.85
CA LEU A 177 15.65 4.40 8.03
C LEU A 177 15.42 5.56 9.01
N TYR A 178 14.90 5.24 10.19
CA TYR A 178 14.57 6.24 11.21
C TYR A 178 15.39 6.03 12.48
N MET A 179 15.91 7.12 13.03
CA MET A 179 16.61 7.16 14.32
C MET A 179 15.72 7.77 15.41
N LYS A 180 15.97 7.38 16.67
CA LYS A 180 15.22 7.74 17.86
C LYS A 180 16.19 8.30 18.91
N GLU A 181 16.34 9.62 18.90
CA GLU A 181 17.30 10.34 19.73
C GLU A 181 16.68 10.74 21.07
N LEU A 182 17.17 10.16 22.17
CA LEU A 182 16.66 10.44 23.51
C LEU A 182 16.80 11.92 23.92
N GLU A 183 17.71 12.67 23.29
CA GLU A 183 17.81 14.13 23.47
C GLU A 183 16.48 14.83 23.18
N ARG A 184 15.71 14.36 22.18
CA ARG A 184 14.36 14.90 21.91
C ARG A 184 13.43 14.68 23.09
N VAL A 185 13.49 13.49 23.71
CA VAL A 185 12.70 13.16 24.90
C VAL A 185 13.11 14.06 26.06
N TRP A 186 14.40 14.21 26.33
CA TRP A 186 14.91 15.03 27.42
C TRP A 186 14.62 16.52 27.22
N SER A 187 14.57 17.00 25.98
CA SER A 187 14.17 18.38 25.68
C SER A 187 12.71 18.68 26.09
N GLN A 188 11.81 17.71 25.94
CA GLN A 188 10.39 17.84 26.31
C GLN A 188 10.12 17.46 27.76
N TYR A 189 10.87 16.51 28.30
CA TYR A 189 10.73 15.99 29.66
C TYR A 189 12.04 16.18 30.44
N GLN A 190 12.37 17.44 30.74
CA GLN A 190 13.65 17.93 31.30
C GLN A 190 14.07 17.29 32.65
N THR A 191 13.18 16.54 33.26
CA THR A 191 13.42 15.79 34.50
C THR A 191 14.07 14.43 34.26
N TYR A 192 14.23 14.06 32.99
CA TYR A 192 14.91 12.86 32.54
C TYR A 192 16.15 13.23 31.75
N SER A 193 17.15 12.37 31.84
CA SER A 193 18.36 12.42 31.03
C SER A 193 18.99 11.01 30.97
N ALA A 194 20.24 10.89 30.53
CA ALA A 194 20.94 9.62 30.40
C ALA A 194 21.01 8.82 31.73
N TYR A 195 21.16 9.49 32.89
CA TYR A 195 21.31 8.83 34.19
C TYR A 195 20.05 8.09 34.68
N ASN A 196 18.86 8.42 34.14
CA ASN A 196 17.58 7.87 34.60
C ASN A 196 16.63 7.47 33.47
N THR A 197 17.16 7.26 32.27
CA THR A 197 16.39 6.82 31.10
C THR A 197 16.98 5.56 30.52
N LEU A 198 16.16 4.52 30.36
CA LEU A 198 16.50 3.33 29.59
C LEU A 198 15.59 3.22 28.37
N MET A 199 16.17 2.93 27.21
CA MET A 199 15.44 2.58 25.99
C MET A 199 15.61 1.09 25.66
N ILE A 200 14.51 0.41 25.30
CA ILE A 200 14.52 -0.97 24.81
C ILE A 200 14.15 -0.97 23.33
N GLU A 201 15.03 -1.52 22.50
CA GLU A 201 14.90 -1.48 21.05
C GLU A 201 15.32 -2.81 20.42
N ASP A 202 14.68 -3.22 19.34
CA ASP A 202 15.04 -4.47 18.64
C ASP A 202 16.00 -4.23 17.47
N LYS A 203 16.21 -2.96 17.10
CA LYS A 203 17.08 -2.52 16.00
C LYS A 203 18.13 -1.53 16.50
N PRO A 204 19.39 -1.96 16.72
CA PRO A 204 20.41 -1.13 17.35
C PRO A 204 20.67 0.21 16.66
N TYR A 205 20.58 0.27 15.33
CA TYR A 205 20.82 1.51 14.57
C TYR A 205 19.86 2.63 14.92
N ARG A 206 18.67 2.31 15.45
CA ARG A 206 17.69 3.33 15.83
C ARG A 206 18.16 4.17 17.02
N ALA A 207 19.10 3.66 17.82
CA ALA A 207 19.61 4.33 19.00
C ALA A 207 21.09 4.75 18.84
N ILE A 208 21.65 4.75 17.63
CA ILE A 208 23.10 4.92 17.40
C ILE A 208 23.67 6.25 17.90
N HIS A 209 22.86 7.31 17.94
CA HIS A 209 23.25 8.63 18.44
C HIS A 209 23.00 8.82 19.95
N ASN A 210 22.37 7.85 20.61
CA ASN A 210 22.14 7.96 22.04
C ASN A 210 23.45 7.74 22.81
N PRO A 211 23.62 8.38 23.98
CA PRO A 211 24.77 8.13 24.83
C PRO A 211 24.96 6.63 25.12
N PRO A 212 26.19 6.16 25.35
CA PRO A 212 26.44 4.75 25.64
C PRO A 212 25.66 4.32 26.88
N ASN A 213 25.22 3.06 26.89
CA ASN A 213 24.52 2.45 28.03
C ASN A 213 23.15 3.10 28.39
N THR A 214 22.55 3.92 27.51
CA THR A 214 21.15 4.37 27.68
C THR A 214 20.14 3.48 26.94
N SER A 215 20.59 2.41 26.31
CA SER A 215 19.75 1.51 25.53
C SER A 215 20.22 0.06 25.66
N ILE A 216 19.25 -0.87 25.74
CA ILE A 216 19.49 -2.30 25.57
C ILE A 216 18.82 -2.78 24.29
N PHE A 217 19.45 -3.75 23.63
CA PHE A 217 18.97 -4.28 22.36
C PHE A 217 18.48 -5.70 22.53
N VAL A 218 17.32 -6.03 21.96
CA VAL A 218 16.68 -7.34 22.19
C VAL A 218 16.30 -8.00 20.87
N ASN A 219 16.12 -9.32 20.89
CA ASN A 219 15.61 -10.01 19.72
C ASN A 219 14.19 -9.52 19.39
N SER A 220 13.96 -9.22 18.11
CA SER A 220 12.63 -8.92 17.60
C SER A 220 11.67 -10.07 17.90
N TYR A 221 10.39 -9.76 18.13
CA TYR A 221 9.34 -10.76 18.32
C TYR A 221 9.23 -11.64 17.08
N ASP A 222 9.65 -12.89 17.25
CA ASP A 222 9.56 -13.93 16.24
C ASP A 222 8.23 -14.68 16.39
N LEU A 223 7.50 -14.74 15.30
CA LEU A 223 6.19 -15.38 15.23
C LEU A 223 6.27 -16.89 15.00
N GLU A 224 7.45 -17.40 14.64
CA GLU A 224 7.70 -18.84 14.53
C GLU A 224 8.02 -19.47 15.89
N ASN A 225 8.43 -18.66 16.88
CA ASN A 225 8.65 -19.09 18.25
C ASN A 225 7.33 -19.15 19.05
N ASP A 226 6.77 -20.35 19.16
CA ASP A 226 5.53 -20.62 19.91
C ASP A 226 5.72 -20.65 21.44
N THR A 227 6.96 -20.64 21.93
CA THR A 227 7.32 -20.64 23.35
C THR A 227 7.90 -19.29 23.83
N ASP A 228 7.74 -18.20 23.06
CA ASP A 228 8.21 -16.87 23.45
C ASP A 228 7.60 -16.43 24.79
N ASN A 229 8.43 -16.42 25.83
CA ASN A 229 8.12 -15.93 27.17
C ASN A 229 8.97 -14.70 27.54
N PHE A 230 9.51 -13.99 26.54
CA PHE A 230 10.49 -12.93 26.76
C PHE A 230 9.93 -11.75 27.59
N LEU A 231 8.63 -11.50 27.50
CA LEU A 231 7.94 -10.47 28.27
C LEU A 231 7.28 -11.01 29.56
N ASP A 232 7.56 -12.25 29.98
CA ASP A 232 7.03 -12.76 31.25
C ASP A 232 7.44 -11.86 32.43
N PRO A 233 6.51 -11.38 33.28
CA PRO A 233 6.81 -10.61 34.48
C PRO A 233 7.81 -11.27 35.44
N ASN A 234 7.93 -12.59 35.40
CA ASN A 234 8.87 -13.37 36.20
C ASN A 234 10.15 -13.75 35.42
N GLY A 235 10.27 -13.31 34.17
CA GLY A 235 11.39 -13.61 33.29
C GLY A 235 12.63 -12.78 33.56
N GLU A 236 13.68 -13.06 32.79
CA GLU A 236 14.99 -12.42 32.91
C GLU A 236 14.94 -10.91 32.63
N LEU A 237 14.15 -10.48 31.63
CA LEU A 237 14.01 -9.06 31.30
C LEU A 237 13.41 -8.27 32.47
N CYS A 238 12.35 -8.78 33.09
CA CYS A 238 11.72 -8.11 34.24
C CYS A 238 12.64 -8.13 35.47
N THR A 239 13.41 -9.20 35.67
CA THR A 239 14.45 -9.26 36.71
C THR A 239 15.51 -8.19 36.50
N TYR A 240 16.00 -8.03 35.26
CA TYR A 240 16.93 -6.96 34.89
C TYR A 240 16.36 -5.57 35.14
N LEU A 241 15.11 -5.33 34.71
CA LEU A 241 14.42 -4.06 34.89
C LEU A 241 14.17 -3.72 36.36
N ASN A 242 14.01 -4.70 37.27
CA ASN A 242 14.00 -4.41 38.70
C ASN A 242 15.33 -3.79 39.15
N GLY A 243 16.46 -4.33 38.70
CA GLY A 243 17.77 -3.77 39.01
C GLY A 243 17.95 -2.35 38.46
N VAL A 244 17.49 -2.09 37.23
CA VAL A 244 17.47 -0.73 36.64
C VAL A 244 16.60 0.21 37.48
N ALA A 245 15.45 -0.24 37.97
CA ALA A 245 14.55 0.57 38.78
C ALA A 245 15.21 1.00 40.10
N GLU A 246 16.00 0.12 40.73
CA GLU A 246 16.69 0.37 42.00
C GLU A 246 18.03 1.11 41.85
N ALA A 247 18.71 0.98 40.71
CA ALA A 247 20.02 1.58 40.46
C ALA A 247 20.06 3.11 40.71
N ASP A 248 21.18 3.65 41.16
CA ASP A 248 21.32 5.11 41.28
C ASP A 248 21.52 5.78 39.91
N ASP A 249 22.29 5.14 39.04
CA ASP A 249 22.56 5.57 37.66
C ASP A 249 22.27 4.42 36.69
N VAL A 250 21.46 4.70 35.67
CA VAL A 250 21.07 3.71 34.65
C VAL A 250 22.24 3.32 33.76
N GLN A 251 23.10 4.26 33.37
CA GLN A 251 24.22 3.98 32.47
C GLN A 251 25.23 3.07 33.16
N ASP A 252 25.55 3.34 34.42
CA ASP A 252 26.45 2.49 35.20
C ASP A 252 25.88 1.09 35.37
N TYR A 253 24.58 0.98 35.73
CA TYR A 253 23.94 -0.33 35.85
C TYR A 253 23.96 -1.12 34.54
N VAL A 254 23.64 -0.49 33.40
CA VAL A 254 23.62 -1.14 32.08
C VAL A 254 25.03 -1.52 31.62
N LYS A 255 26.04 -0.73 31.99
CA LYS A 255 27.44 -1.02 31.70
C LYS A 255 27.96 -2.21 32.50
N GLU A 256 27.57 -2.33 33.77
CA GLU A 256 28.00 -3.43 34.64
C GLU A 256 27.19 -4.71 34.38
N ASN A 257 25.93 -4.56 34.00
CA ASN A 257 24.99 -5.66 33.77
C ASN A 257 24.55 -5.62 32.30
N HIS A 258 25.33 -6.28 31.44
CA HIS A 258 24.99 -6.36 30.02
C HIS A 258 23.76 -7.24 29.82
N PHE A 259 22.82 -6.77 28.99
CA PHE A 259 21.61 -7.52 28.66
C PHE A 259 21.28 -7.40 27.16
N GLY A 260 20.98 -8.55 26.54
CA GLY A 260 20.56 -8.62 25.14
C GLY A 260 21.70 -8.56 24.12
N LEU A 261 21.39 -8.05 22.93
CA LEU A 261 22.26 -7.98 21.76
C LEU A 261 23.29 -6.85 21.90
N PRO A 262 24.48 -6.99 21.29
CA PRO A 262 25.46 -5.92 21.25
C PRO A 262 24.94 -4.74 20.41
N GLY A 263 25.30 -3.53 20.82
CA GLY A 263 25.12 -2.32 19.99
C GLY A 263 25.99 -2.34 18.74
N ILE A 264 25.67 -1.48 17.77
CA ILE A 264 26.52 -1.31 16.59
C ILE A 264 27.84 -0.69 17.01
N SER A 265 28.93 -1.32 16.59
CA SER A 265 30.30 -0.89 16.85
C SER A 265 31.13 -1.03 15.57
N GLY A 266 32.40 -0.60 15.62
CA GLY A 266 33.37 -0.70 14.52
C GLY A 266 33.52 -2.08 13.88
N ASN A 267 33.11 -3.12 14.59
CA ASN A 267 33.19 -4.51 14.14
C ASN A 267 31.91 -4.99 13.43
N HIS A 268 30.90 -4.14 13.28
CA HIS A 268 29.66 -4.50 12.57
C HIS A 268 29.95 -4.63 11.06
N ARG A 269 29.40 -5.66 10.40
CA ARG A 269 29.60 -5.90 8.96
C ARG A 269 29.29 -4.67 8.12
N ASP A 270 28.22 -3.97 8.48
CA ASP A 270 27.76 -2.75 7.80
C ASP A 270 28.25 -1.45 8.50
N TRP A 271 29.33 -1.51 9.28
CA TRP A 271 29.82 -0.38 10.08
C TRP A 271 30.11 0.85 9.23
N GLU A 272 30.73 0.69 8.06
CA GLU A 272 31.06 1.83 7.17
C GLU A 272 29.84 2.66 6.81
N LEU A 273 28.70 2.01 6.65
CA LEU A 273 27.46 2.63 6.25
C LEU A 273 26.71 3.21 7.46
N TYR A 274 26.78 2.56 8.63
CA TYR A 274 26.38 3.20 9.89
C TYR A 274 27.26 4.41 10.25
N MET A 275 28.53 4.41 9.83
CA MET A 275 29.43 5.55 9.95
C MET A 275 28.91 6.75 9.16
N LEU A 276 28.39 6.53 7.95
CA LEU A 276 27.78 7.61 7.17
C LEU A 276 26.63 8.27 7.93
N LEU A 277 25.83 7.48 8.65
CA LEU A 277 24.74 7.97 9.51
C LEU A 277 25.27 8.75 10.73
N THR A 278 26.41 8.35 11.30
CA THR A 278 27.00 9.08 12.44
C THR A 278 27.63 10.41 12.02
N TYR A 279 28.04 10.57 10.76
CA TYR A 279 28.65 11.81 10.23
C TYR A 279 27.68 12.73 9.47
N SER A 280 26.48 12.26 9.06
CA SER A 280 25.58 13.06 8.20
C SER A 280 24.95 14.29 8.87
N THR A 281 25.13 14.48 10.18
CA THR A 281 24.76 15.73 10.87
C THR A 281 25.77 16.88 10.67
N PHE A 282 26.90 16.65 10.00
CA PHE A 282 27.87 17.68 9.61
C PHE A 282 28.08 17.77 8.09
N GLY A 283 27.12 18.37 7.38
CA GLY A 283 27.31 19.28 6.23
C GLY A 283 28.20 18.90 5.02
N ASN A 284 28.78 17.71 4.91
CA ASN A 284 29.76 17.38 3.86
C ASN A 284 29.49 16.00 3.23
N LEU A 285 28.50 15.90 2.34
CA LEU A 285 28.22 14.69 1.55
C LEU A 285 28.09 14.99 0.04
N VAL A 286 28.99 15.81 -0.50
CA VAL A 286 29.17 15.92 -1.97
C VAL A 286 30.24 14.93 -2.48
N LYS A 287 31.15 14.44 -1.63
CA LYS A 287 32.34 13.69 -2.07
C LYS A 287 32.24 12.16 -2.13
N LEU A 288 31.14 11.57 -1.67
CA LEU A 288 31.03 10.10 -1.56
C LEU A 288 30.20 9.45 -2.68
N ARG A 289 29.46 10.24 -3.47
CA ARG A 289 28.75 9.74 -4.65
C ARG A 289 29.73 9.29 -5.74
N ASP A 290 30.80 10.04 -5.91
CA ASP A 290 31.85 9.79 -6.92
C ASP A 290 32.72 8.55 -6.60
N LEU A 291 32.66 8.01 -5.39
CA LEU A 291 33.44 6.84 -4.97
C LEU A 291 32.69 5.51 -5.16
N LEU A 292 31.36 5.55 -5.31
CA LEU A 292 30.51 4.36 -5.49
C LEU A 292 30.16 4.07 -6.96
N GLU A 293 30.49 4.97 -7.88
CA GLU A 293 30.26 4.79 -9.33
C GLU A 293 31.44 4.08 -10.05
N LEU A 294 32.39 3.49 -9.32
CA LEU A 294 33.59 2.85 -9.89
C LEU A 294 33.61 1.30 -9.83
N GLU A 295 32.51 0.63 -9.50
CA GLU A 295 32.47 -0.85 -9.40
C GLU A 295 31.50 -1.57 -10.35
N GLU A 296 30.94 -0.91 -11.37
CA GLU A 296 30.13 -1.59 -12.40
C GLU A 296 30.60 -1.28 -13.84
N GLU A 297 31.86 -1.57 -14.15
CA GLU A 297 32.30 -1.86 -15.52
C GLU A 297 33.35 -2.96 -15.48
N GLU A 298 32.94 -4.22 -15.68
CA GLU A 298 33.71 -5.27 -16.37
C GLU A 298 32.90 -6.57 -16.38
N GLU A 299 32.34 -6.94 -17.54
CA GLU A 299 32.31 -8.32 -18.07
C GLU A 299 31.53 -8.30 -19.40
N ASP A 300 32.25 -8.15 -20.51
CA ASP A 300 31.86 -8.73 -21.81
C ASP A 300 33.09 -8.72 -22.75
N GLU A 301 33.89 -9.79 -22.70
CA GLU A 301 34.77 -10.18 -23.82
C GLU A 301 34.78 -11.71 -24.00
N SER A 302 34.34 -12.16 -25.18
CA SER A 302 34.99 -13.17 -26.06
C SER A 302 33.97 -13.61 -27.13
N SER A 303 34.28 -13.78 -28.41
CA SER A 303 35.52 -13.67 -29.18
C SER A 303 35.20 -13.97 -30.66
N GLN A 304 35.90 -13.28 -31.57
CA GLN A 304 36.36 -13.71 -32.91
C GLN A 304 35.31 -13.81 -34.05
N ASP A 305 35.57 -13.41 -35.31
CA ASP A 305 36.85 -13.40 -36.03
C ASP A 305 36.91 -12.46 -37.27
N ALA A 306 38.17 -12.11 -37.59
CA ALA A 306 38.91 -11.55 -38.73
C ALA A 306 38.33 -11.05 -40.08
N GLY A 307 38.90 -9.91 -40.53
CA GLY A 307 39.46 -9.66 -41.87
C GLY A 307 38.49 -9.06 -42.91
N SER A 308 38.78 -8.01 -43.70
CA SER A 308 40.04 -7.39 -44.13
C SER A 308 39.72 -6.06 -44.83
N GLN A 309 40.71 -5.18 -44.95
CA GLN A 309 40.69 -3.88 -45.62
C GLN A 309 40.30 -4.00 -47.10
N ASP A 310 39.51 -3.05 -47.61
CA ASP A 310 39.91 -2.23 -48.76
C ASP A 310 38.89 -1.12 -49.05
N ALA A 311 39.41 0.10 -49.18
CA ALA A 311 38.69 1.28 -49.63
C ALA A 311 38.53 1.22 -51.15
N ILE A 312 37.29 1.26 -51.63
CA ILE A 312 36.97 1.59 -53.02
C ILE A 312 35.82 2.60 -53.00
N GLU A 313 36.19 3.87 -53.10
CA GLU A 313 35.33 4.94 -53.61
C GLU A 313 35.01 4.63 -55.08
N LEU A 314 33.77 4.23 -55.37
CA LEU A 314 33.23 4.24 -56.73
C LEU A 314 31.99 5.12 -56.77
N ASN A 315 32.26 6.34 -57.20
CA ASN A 315 31.32 7.33 -57.68
C ASN A 315 30.64 6.78 -58.96
N LEU A 316 29.34 6.50 -58.91
CA LEU A 316 28.50 6.28 -60.11
C LEU A 316 27.12 6.94 -59.92
N PRO A 317 26.49 7.40 -61.01
CA PRO A 317 25.62 8.58 -61.01
C PRO A 317 24.17 8.24 -60.69
N PHE A 318 23.49 9.23 -60.09
CA PHE A 318 22.05 9.24 -59.88
C PHE A 318 21.31 9.15 -61.23
N GLU A 319 20.62 8.02 -61.45
CA GLU A 319 19.51 7.93 -62.38
C GLU A 319 18.23 7.81 -61.56
N ASP A 320 17.36 8.80 -61.72
CA ASP A 320 16.04 8.93 -61.09
C ASP A 320 15.14 7.74 -61.45
N MET A 321 15.10 6.73 -60.60
CA MET A 321 13.94 5.87 -60.47
C MET A 321 12.99 6.49 -59.44
N HIS A 322 11.98 7.20 -59.94
CA HIS A 322 10.77 7.48 -59.17
C HIS A 322 10.08 6.16 -58.82
N ILE A 323 10.52 5.53 -57.73
CA ILE A 323 9.72 4.57 -56.99
C ILE A 323 8.78 5.41 -56.15
N GLU A 324 7.50 5.49 -56.54
CA GLU A 324 6.45 5.90 -55.61
C GLU A 324 6.42 4.88 -54.47
N VAL A 325 7.17 5.15 -53.40
CA VAL A 325 6.99 4.46 -52.13
C VAL A 325 5.64 4.94 -51.60
N PRO A 326 4.60 4.07 -51.52
CA PRO A 326 3.33 4.50 -50.93
C PRO A 326 3.62 4.93 -49.50
N LEU A 327 3.31 6.19 -49.17
CA LEU A 327 3.34 6.65 -47.79
C LEU A 327 2.52 5.66 -46.95
N PRO A 328 3.04 5.15 -45.82
CA PRO A 328 2.31 4.18 -45.02
C PRO A 328 0.96 4.78 -44.63
N LYS A 329 -0.11 4.09 -45.03
CA LYS A 329 -1.50 4.46 -44.70
C LYS A 329 -1.58 4.60 -43.19
N GLN A 330 -2.03 5.77 -42.71
CA GLN A 330 -2.17 6.02 -41.28
C GLN A 330 -3.03 4.92 -40.65
N LYS A 331 -2.51 4.26 -39.61
CA LYS A 331 -3.28 3.25 -38.85
C LYS A 331 -4.53 3.89 -38.23
N LYS A 332 -5.62 3.13 -38.24
CA LYS A 332 -6.87 3.50 -37.55
C LYS A 332 -6.67 3.50 -36.04
N LEU A 333 -7.53 4.22 -35.31
CA LEU A 333 -7.49 4.28 -33.85
C LEU A 333 -8.40 3.23 -33.24
N LEU A 334 -7.84 2.35 -32.42
CA LEU A 334 -8.56 1.39 -31.60
C LEU A 334 -8.47 1.79 -30.14
N ILE A 335 -9.61 2.05 -29.50
CA ILE A 335 -9.68 2.41 -28.08
C ILE A 335 -10.38 1.28 -27.35
N MET A 336 -9.79 0.78 -26.26
CA MET A 336 -10.39 -0.30 -25.50
C MET A 336 -10.47 0.01 -24.01
N ASN A 337 -11.54 -0.48 -23.39
CA ASN A 337 -11.61 -0.54 -21.94
C ASN A 337 -10.58 -1.55 -21.39
N LEU A 338 -10.10 -1.32 -20.17
CA LEU A 338 -9.14 -2.21 -19.52
C LEU A 338 -9.84 -3.30 -18.68
N ASN A 339 -10.59 -2.87 -17.65
CA ASN A 339 -11.21 -3.78 -16.69
C ASN A 339 -12.57 -4.27 -17.19
N GLY A 340 -12.74 -5.58 -17.28
CA GLY A 340 -13.88 -6.25 -17.90
C GLY A 340 -13.61 -6.66 -19.35
N PHE A 341 -12.51 -6.19 -19.97
CA PHE A 341 -12.15 -6.56 -21.34
C PHE A 341 -10.80 -7.29 -21.40
N LEU A 342 -9.67 -6.62 -21.11
CA LEU A 342 -8.33 -7.26 -21.15
C LEU A 342 -7.99 -8.05 -19.88
N LEU A 343 -8.61 -7.68 -18.76
CA LEU A 343 -8.49 -8.37 -17.47
C LEU A 343 -9.71 -8.08 -16.61
N ARG A 344 -9.87 -8.84 -15.54
CA ARG A 344 -10.83 -8.58 -14.47
C ARG A 344 -10.09 -8.20 -13.19
N ARG A 345 -10.54 -7.12 -12.56
CA ARG A 345 -10.06 -6.66 -11.26
C ARG A 345 -11.14 -6.84 -10.21
N ILE A 346 -10.79 -7.50 -9.11
CA ILE A 346 -11.67 -7.73 -7.97
C ILE A 346 -11.03 -7.13 -6.72
N ASN A 347 -11.79 -6.35 -5.94
CA ASN A 347 -11.29 -5.82 -4.67
C ASN A 347 -11.15 -6.97 -3.67
N PHE A 348 -10.12 -6.94 -2.82
CA PHE A 348 -9.95 -7.98 -1.81
C PHE A 348 -11.17 -8.16 -0.90
N ALA A 349 -11.82 -7.08 -0.48
CA ALA A 349 -13.00 -7.18 0.36
C ALA A 349 -14.16 -7.87 -0.37
N ASP A 350 -14.29 -7.66 -1.68
CA ASP A 350 -15.32 -8.30 -2.50
C ASP A 350 -15.00 -9.79 -2.71
N TRP A 351 -13.73 -10.13 -2.92
CA TRP A 351 -13.28 -11.51 -3.09
C TRP A 351 -13.37 -12.33 -1.79
N GLU A 352 -13.06 -11.74 -0.63
CA GLU A 352 -13.22 -12.42 0.67
C GLU A 352 -14.68 -12.86 0.92
N ASN A 353 -15.66 -12.10 0.40
CA ASN A 353 -17.08 -12.45 0.53
C ASN A 353 -17.53 -13.50 -0.48
N ASN A 354 -16.82 -13.66 -1.61
CA ASN A 354 -17.14 -14.64 -2.65
C ASN A 354 -15.86 -15.10 -3.37
N PRO A 355 -15.09 -16.02 -2.76
CA PRO A 355 -13.80 -16.43 -3.30
C PRO A 355 -13.98 -17.39 -4.49
N SER A 356 -13.29 -17.08 -5.59
CA SER A 356 -13.13 -18.01 -6.72
C SER A 356 -11.95 -18.96 -6.47
N PRO A 357 -12.02 -20.23 -6.92
CA PRO A 357 -10.90 -21.17 -6.86
C PRO A 357 -9.73 -20.75 -7.75
N ARG A 358 -9.95 -19.87 -8.74
CA ARG A 358 -8.91 -19.40 -9.63
C ARG A 358 -7.92 -18.51 -8.90
N ILE A 359 -6.63 -18.77 -9.11
CA ILE A 359 -5.53 -17.96 -8.56
C ILE A 359 -5.36 -16.70 -9.42
N ALA A 360 -5.25 -15.54 -8.77
CA ALA A 360 -5.01 -14.27 -9.44
C ALA A 360 -3.63 -14.25 -10.13
N ASP A 361 -3.58 -13.78 -11.37
CA ASP A 361 -2.33 -13.62 -12.14
C ASP A 361 -1.41 -12.56 -11.55
N TYR A 362 -1.99 -11.52 -10.95
CA TYR A 362 -1.23 -10.42 -10.36
C TYR A 362 -1.99 -9.77 -9.20
N ILE A 363 -1.25 -9.23 -8.24
CA ILE A 363 -1.83 -8.49 -7.11
C ILE A 363 -1.26 -7.08 -7.12
N TYR A 364 -2.16 -6.10 -7.13
CA TYR A 364 -1.77 -4.70 -7.14
C TYR A 364 -2.65 -3.86 -6.23
N ARG A 365 -2.03 -3.23 -5.22
CA ARG A 365 -2.74 -2.51 -4.15
C ARG A 365 -3.78 -3.43 -3.49
N ASN A 366 -5.03 -2.99 -3.41
CA ASN A 366 -6.12 -3.72 -2.75
C ASN A 366 -6.93 -4.55 -3.75
N PHE A 367 -6.31 -4.97 -4.84
CA PHE A 367 -6.99 -5.68 -5.92
C PHE A 367 -6.23 -6.93 -6.38
N LEU A 368 -7.02 -7.98 -6.60
CA LEU A 368 -6.65 -9.18 -7.34
C LEU A 368 -6.93 -8.95 -8.82
N LEU A 369 -5.94 -9.21 -9.66
CA LEU A 369 -6.02 -9.05 -11.11
C LEU A 369 -5.98 -10.42 -11.78
N PHE A 370 -6.97 -10.66 -12.62
CA PHE A 370 -7.15 -11.88 -13.39
C PHE A 370 -7.04 -11.51 -14.86
N LYS A 371 -5.92 -11.86 -15.47
CA LYS A 371 -5.65 -11.61 -16.88
C LYS A 371 -6.63 -12.42 -17.71
N ARG A 372 -7.26 -11.81 -18.73
CA ARG A 372 -8.10 -12.56 -19.66
C ARG A 372 -7.20 -13.46 -20.53
N PRO A 373 -7.62 -14.69 -20.87
CA PRO A 373 -6.88 -15.53 -21.80
C PRO A 373 -6.54 -14.75 -23.07
N TYR A 374 -5.37 -15.04 -23.65
CA TYR A 374 -4.85 -14.38 -24.86
C TYR A 374 -4.61 -12.86 -24.81
N SER A 375 -4.85 -12.18 -23.68
CA SER A 375 -4.75 -10.71 -23.55
C SER A 375 -3.43 -10.12 -24.10
N LYS A 376 -2.29 -10.75 -23.83
CA LYS A 376 -0.98 -10.26 -24.33
C LYS A 376 -0.82 -10.48 -25.84
N GLN A 377 -1.30 -11.61 -26.36
CA GLN A 377 -1.27 -11.95 -27.79
C GLN A 377 -2.19 -11.01 -28.58
N PHE A 378 -3.42 -10.80 -28.09
CA PHE A 378 -4.38 -9.84 -28.61
C PHE A 378 -3.80 -8.42 -28.71
N MET A 379 -3.09 -7.97 -27.67
CA MET A 379 -2.47 -6.64 -27.69
C MET A 379 -1.37 -6.52 -28.75
N ARG A 380 -0.59 -7.58 -29.02
CA ARG A 380 0.37 -7.59 -30.13
C ARG A 380 -0.34 -7.48 -31.47
N PHE A 381 -1.37 -8.30 -31.68
CA PHE A 381 -2.22 -8.28 -32.87
C PHE A 381 -2.78 -6.87 -33.14
N CYS A 382 -3.29 -6.21 -32.09
CA CYS A 382 -3.83 -4.84 -32.20
C CYS A 382 -2.76 -3.82 -32.55
N LEU A 383 -1.60 -3.83 -31.87
CA LEU A 383 -0.52 -2.86 -32.09
C LEU A 383 0.12 -2.97 -33.49
N GLU A 384 0.06 -4.15 -34.12
CA GLU A 384 0.49 -4.33 -35.50
C GLU A 384 -0.39 -3.57 -36.50
N ARG A 385 -1.70 -3.44 -36.23
CA ARG A 385 -2.70 -2.97 -37.21
C ARG A 385 -3.33 -1.61 -36.87
N PHE A 386 -3.31 -1.22 -35.61
CA PHE A 386 -3.95 -0.02 -35.10
C PHE A 386 -2.98 0.84 -34.29
N GLU A 387 -3.27 2.15 -34.24
CA GLU A 387 -2.84 2.93 -33.08
C GLU A 387 -3.78 2.61 -31.92
N VAL A 388 -3.23 2.25 -30.76
CA VAL A 388 -4.01 1.68 -29.65
C VAL A 388 -4.03 2.62 -28.45
N GLY A 389 -5.24 2.95 -27.98
CA GLY A 389 -5.46 3.70 -26.75
C GLY A 389 -6.18 2.86 -25.70
N ILE A 390 -5.79 3.02 -24.42
CA ILE A 390 -6.55 2.47 -23.29
C ILE A 390 -7.37 3.60 -22.65
N TRP A 391 -8.67 3.39 -22.49
CA TRP A 391 -9.53 4.32 -21.76
C TRP A 391 -10.24 3.59 -20.63
N SER A 392 -9.83 3.84 -19.39
CA SER A 392 -10.37 3.21 -18.19
C SER A 392 -11.24 4.18 -17.39
N SER A 393 -12.37 3.70 -16.86
CA SER A 393 -13.16 4.46 -15.87
C SER A 393 -12.63 4.27 -14.42
N ALA A 394 -11.42 3.74 -14.25
CA ALA A 394 -10.77 3.59 -12.96
C ALA A 394 -9.80 4.74 -12.65
N ARG A 395 -9.49 4.96 -11.38
CA ARG A 395 -8.45 5.91 -10.94
C ARG A 395 -7.06 5.54 -11.49
N GLY A 396 -6.31 6.54 -11.97
CA GLY A 396 -4.98 6.40 -12.58
C GLY A 396 -4.01 5.53 -11.80
N TYR A 397 -3.95 5.71 -10.48
CA TYR A 397 -3.06 4.92 -9.63
C TYR A 397 -3.37 3.42 -9.59
N ASN A 398 -4.50 2.97 -10.15
CA ASN A 398 -4.84 1.55 -10.30
C ASN A 398 -4.60 1.00 -11.72
N LEU A 399 -4.18 1.84 -12.68
CA LEU A 399 -3.98 1.43 -14.07
C LEU A 399 -2.63 0.75 -14.27
N ASP A 400 -1.56 1.24 -13.64
CA ASP A 400 -0.21 0.74 -13.90
C ASP A 400 -0.04 -0.76 -13.64
N GLY A 401 -0.50 -1.26 -12.49
CA GLY A 401 -0.51 -2.69 -12.20
C GLY A 401 -1.44 -3.49 -13.11
N ALA A 402 -2.56 -2.90 -13.53
CA ALA A 402 -3.50 -3.52 -14.44
C ALA A 402 -2.95 -3.65 -15.86
N LEU A 403 -2.30 -2.62 -16.38
CA LEU A 403 -1.62 -2.67 -17.68
C LEU A 403 -0.46 -3.66 -17.65
N THR A 404 0.34 -3.62 -16.58
CA THR A 404 1.45 -4.57 -16.41
C THR A 404 0.95 -6.02 -16.39
N CYS A 405 -0.16 -6.30 -15.71
CA CYS A 405 -0.80 -7.61 -15.71
C CYS A 405 -1.35 -8.01 -17.10
N ALA A 406 -2.05 -7.11 -17.79
CA ALA A 406 -2.68 -7.42 -19.08
C ALA A 406 -1.65 -7.64 -20.20
N MET A 407 -0.65 -6.75 -20.30
CA MET A 407 0.18 -6.62 -21.50
C MET A 407 1.68 -6.44 -21.22
N GLY A 408 2.08 -6.31 -19.95
CA GLY A 408 3.49 -6.14 -19.56
C GLY A 408 4.12 -4.91 -20.21
N GLY A 409 5.33 -5.07 -20.76
CA GLY A 409 6.08 -4.00 -21.44
C GLY A 409 5.43 -3.47 -22.73
N LEU A 410 4.37 -4.11 -23.26
CA LEU A 410 3.64 -3.58 -24.42
C LEU A 410 2.93 -2.26 -24.12
N LYS A 411 2.71 -1.93 -22.83
CA LYS A 411 2.06 -0.68 -22.41
C LYS A 411 2.79 0.58 -22.91
N GLU A 412 4.11 0.49 -23.11
CA GLU A 412 4.93 1.59 -23.61
C GLU A 412 4.68 1.91 -25.09
N LYS A 413 4.01 1.01 -25.82
CA LYS A 413 3.63 1.20 -27.24
C LYS A 413 2.24 1.80 -27.42
N LEU A 414 1.50 2.06 -26.34
CA LEU A 414 0.16 2.64 -26.41
C LEU A 414 0.24 4.11 -26.81
N LEU A 415 -0.66 4.55 -27.69
CA LEU A 415 -0.75 5.95 -28.11
C LEU A 415 -1.16 6.84 -26.92
N PHE A 416 -2.06 6.35 -26.07
CA PHE A 416 -2.44 6.99 -24.81
C PHE A 416 -3.02 6.00 -23.80
N VAL A 417 -2.94 6.38 -22.53
CA VAL A 417 -3.61 5.71 -21.41
C VAL A 417 -4.41 6.76 -20.63
N TRP A 418 -5.73 6.67 -20.71
CA TRP A 418 -6.66 7.58 -20.04
C TRP A 418 -7.36 6.89 -18.88
N ASP A 419 -7.45 7.60 -17.76
CA ASP A 419 -8.09 7.13 -16.54
C ASP A 419 -9.46 7.82 -16.34
N GLN A 420 -10.06 7.62 -15.17
CA GLN A 420 -11.38 8.17 -14.87
C GLN A 420 -11.47 9.71 -14.98
N PHE A 421 -10.37 10.45 -14.85
CA PHE A 421 -10.40 11.91 -14.93
C PHE A 421 -10.64 12.41 -16.36
N ALA A 422 -10.35 11.57 -17.35
CA ALA A 422 -10.69 11.85 -18.74
C ALA A 422 -12.17 11.53 -19.08
N CYS A 423 -12.87 10.78 -18.22
CA CYS A 423 -14.30 10.50 -18.39
C CYS A 423 -15.16 11.70 -18.02
N PHE A 424 -16.36 11.79 -18.60
CA PHE A 424 -17.43 12.63 -18.09
C PHE A 424 -18.09 11.96 -16.89
N ASN A 425 -17.96 12.56 -15.71
CA ASN A 425 -18.68 12.13 -14.51
C ASN A 425 -20.06 12.78 -14.49
N THR A 426 -21.12 11.99 -14.59
CA THR A 426 -22.48 12.56 -14.58
C THR A 426 -22.92 13.04 -13.20
N GLY A 427 -22.22 12.61 -12.13
CA GLY A 427 -22.64 12.80 -10.74
C GLY A 427 -23.63 11.73 -10.26
N PHE A 428 -24.16 10.88 -11.15
CA PHE A 428 -25.11 9.82 -10.81
C PHE A 428 -24.42 8.46 -10.62
N ARG A 429 -25.17 7.46 -10.13
CA ARG A 429 -24.70 6.09 -9.91
C ARG A 429 -25.06 5.18 -11.08
N ALA A 430 -24.17 4.28 -11.47
CA ALA A 430 -24.48 3.30 -12.51
C ALA A 430 -25.57 2.33 -12.02
N VAL A 431 -26.56 2.02 -12.88
CA VAL A 431 -27.72 1.20 -12.49
C VAL A 431 -27.29 -0.22 -12.12
N GLU A 432 -26.34 -0.77 -12.86
CA GLU A 432 -25.80 -2.11 -12.63
C GLU A 432 -24.85 -2.20 -11.43
N SER A 433 -24.47 -1.07 -10.81
CA SER A 433 -23.61 -1.05 -9.64
C SER A 433 -23.80 0.24 -8.84
N LEU A 434 -24.72 0.20 -7.87
CA LEU A 434 -25.09 1.36 -7.04
C LEU A 434 -23.92 1.99 -6.27
N GLY A 435 -22.82 1.27 -6.08
CA GLY A 435 -21.57 1.79 -5.49
C GLY A 435 -20.66 2.56 -6.46
N LYS A 436 -20.91 2.48 -7.78
CA LYS A 436 -20.06 3.07 -8.83
C LYS A 436 -20.72 4.31 -9.44
N HIS A 437 -19.91 5.32 -9.74
CA HIS A 437 -20.37 6.48 -10.49
C HIS A 437 -20.58 6.13 -11.96
N LEU A 438 -21.55 6.79 -12.58
CA LEU A 438 -21.83 6.69 -14.00
C LEU A 438 -20.86 7.60 -14.76
N TYR A 439 -20.00 6.98 -15.58
CA TYR A 439 -18.99 7.65 -16.38
C TYR A 439 -19.24 7.43 -17.86
N PHE A 440 -19.10 8.49 -18.66
CA PHE A 440 -19.11 8.41 -20.12
C PHE A 440 -17.73 8.73 -20.71
N LYS A 441 -17.43 8.09 -21.84
CA LYS A 441 -16.20 8.21 -22.64
C LYS A 441 -16.56 8.94 -23.92
N GLU A 442 -16.17 10.20 -24.04
CA GLU A 442 -16.56 11.08 -25.13
C GLU A 442 -15.44 11.22 -26.18
N LEU A 443 -15.61 10.59 -27.34
CA LEU A 443 -14.58 10.50 -28.38
C LEU A 443 -14.03 11.86 -28.85
N HIS A 444 -14.84 12.91 -28.84
CA HIS A 444 -14.40 14.25 -29.22
C HIS A 444 -13.23 14.74 -28.35
N LYS A 445 -13.14 14.34 -27.08
CA LYS A 445 -11.99 14.66 -26.20
C LYS A 445 -10.72 14.01 -26.73
N VAL A 446 -10.81 12.75 -27.14
CA VAL A 446 -9.68 11.99 -27.69
C VAL A 446 -9.23 12.63 -29.00
N TRP A 447 -10.15 12.91 -29.91
CA TRP A 447 -9.82 13.56 -31.19
C TRP A 447 -9.18 14.93 -30.99
N ALA A 448 -9.68 15.74 -30.06
CA ALA A 448 -9.08 17.03 -29.72
C ALA A 448 -7.66 16.88 -29.14
N ALA A 449 -7.44 15.91 -28.25
CA ALA A 449 -6.13 15.67 -27.64
C ALA A 449 -5.09 15.11 -28.63
N LEU A 450 -5.53 14.41 -29.67
CA LEU A 450 -4.67 13.74 -30.64
C LEU A 450 -4.49 14.50 -31.96
N GLN A 451 -4.98 15.75 -32.08
CA GLN A 451 -4.88 16.54 -33.32
C GLN A 451 -3.46 16.60 -33.91
N ASN A 452 -2.44 16.65 -33.05
CA ASN A 452 -1.03 16.71 -33.47
C ASN A 452 -0.37 15.33 -33.68
N ARG A 453 -1.08 14.24 -33.39
CA ARG A 453 -0.58 12.86 -33.48
C ARG A 453 -1.27 12.04 -34.58
N GLY A 454 -2.33 12.57 -35.18
CA GLY A 454 -3.03 11.94 -36.30
C GLY A 454 -4.41 12.53 -36.53
N SER A 455 -4.93 12.38 -37.76
CA SER A 455 -6.27 12.84 -38.12
C SER A 455 -7.33 11.80 -37.74
N TYR A 456 -7.67 11.72 -36.44
CA TYR A 456 -8.69 10.80 -35.93
C TYR A 456 -10.09 11.43 -35.88
N SER A 457 -11.09 10.66 -36.29
CA SER A 457 -12.52 11.02 -36.30
C SER A 457 -13.39 9.76 -36.19
N SER A 458 -14.71 9.90 -36.27
CA SER A 458 -15.64 8.75 -36.30
C SER A 458 -15.42 7.83 -37.51
N ALA A 459 -14.78 8.33 -38.58
CA ALA A 459 -14.51 7.54 -39.77
C ALA A 459 -13.43 6.47 -39.58
N ASN A 460 -12.51 6.69 -38.63
CA ASN A 460 -11.33 5.84 -38.45
C ASN A 460 -11.04 5.50 -36.98
N THR A 461 -12.02 5.66 -36.09
CA THR A 461 -11.92 5.33 -34.67
C THR A 461 -12.95 4.27 -34.28
N LEU A 462 -12.51 3.19 -33.63
CA LEU A 462 -13.37 2.18 -33.02
C LEU A 462 -13.15 2.13 -31.51
N VAL A 463 -14.23 2.03 -30.73
CA VAL A 463 -14.18 1.78 -29.28
C VAL A 463 -14.67 0.38 -28.97
N ILE A 464 -13.96 -0.35 -28.12
CA ILE A 464 -14.39 -1.62 -27.52
C ILE A 464 -14.62 -1.43 -26.03
N ASP A 465 -15.83 -1.74 -25.54
CA ASP A 465 -16.17 -1.66 -24.11
C ASP A 465 -17.06 -2.84 -23.68
N ASP A 466 -17.02 -3.20 -22.41
CA ASP A 466 -17.91 -4.22 -21.83
C ASP A 466 -19.22 -3.62 -21.29
N LYS A 467 -19.36 -2.28 -21.35
CA LYS A 467 -20.50 -1.53 -20.85
C LYS A 467 -21.05 -0.55 -21.89
N PRO A 468 -22.17 -0.89 -22.55
CA PRO A 468 -22.78 -0.06 -23.60
C PRO A 468 -23.03 1.40 -23.20
N TYR A 469 -23.40 1.68 -21.95
CA TYR A 469 -23.73 3.05 -21.54
C TYR A 469 -22.53 4.00 -21.57
N ARG A 470 -21.31 3.48 -21.49
CA ARG A 470 -20.11 4.34 -21.40
C ARG A 470 -19.88 5.13 -22.68
N THR A 471 -20.40 4.69 -23.81
CA THR A 471 -20.18 5.33 -25.11
C THR A 471 -21.46 5.92 -25.71
N ILE A 472 -22.55 6.02 -24.93
CA ILE A 472 -23.87 6.48 -25.39
C ILE A 472 -23.88 7.90 -25.98
N LEU A 473 -22.88 8.73 -25.65
CA LEU A 473 -22.72 10.09 -26.16
C LEU A 473 -21.94 10.17 -27.48
N ASN A 474 -21.39 9.05 -27.96
CA ASN A 474 -20.61 9.00 -29.19
C ASN A 474 -21.51 8.75 -30.42
N PRO A 475 -21.03 9.02 -31.64
CA PRO A 475 -21.74 8.67 -32.86
C PRO A 475 -22.15 7.19 -32.88
N HIS A 476 -23.31 6.93 -33.49
CA HIS A 476 -23.76 5.55 -33.72
C HIS A 476 -22.69 4.75 -34.46
N HIS A 477 -22.55 3.47 -34.10
CA HIS A 477 -21.61 2.54 -34.73
C HIS A 477 -20.11 2.91 -34.57
N ALA A 478 -19.76 3.85 -33.69
CA ALA A 478 -18.36 4.10 -33.30
C ALA A 478 -17.86 3.16 -32.19
N SER A 479 -18.70 2.22 -31.73
CA SER A 479 -18.36 1.30 -30.64
C SER A 479 -18.96 -0.08 -30.88
N ILE A 480 -18.23 -1.12 -30.48
CA ILE A 480 -18.72 -2.48 -30.31
C ILE A 480 -18.63 -2.87 -28.83
N PHE A 481 -19.48 -3.80 -28.42
CA PHE A 481 -19.57 -4.20 -27.01
C PHE A 481 -19.39 -5.69 -26.85
N THR A 482 -18.55 -6.10 -25.91
CA THR A 482 -18.30 -7.52 -25.64
C THR A 482 -18.84 -7.92 -24.29
N GLU A 483 -18.98 -9.21 -24.05
CA GLU A 483 -19.22 -9.70 -22.70
C GLU A 483 -18.04 -9.32 -21.78
N SER A 484 -18.38 -8.96 -20.55
CA SER A 484 -17.39 -8.68 -19.52
C SER A 484 -16.69 -9.99 -19.17
N TYR A 485 -15.37 -9.94 -19.04
CA TYR A 485 -14.60 -11.10 -18.63
C TYR A 485 -15.11 -11.67 -17.30
N ASP A 486 -15.54 -12.93 -17.34
CA ASP A 486 -15.85 -13.75 -16.19
C ASP A 486 -14.63 -14.61 -15.84
N ILE A 487 -14.23 -14.61 -14.57
CA ILE A 487 -13.01 -15.32 -14.15
C ILE A 487 -13.23 -16.81 -14.02
N ASP A 488 -14.48 -17.24 -13.91
CA ASP A 488 -14.89 -18.63 -13.76
C ASP A 488 -15.27 -19.26 -15.12
N ASP A 489 -15.23 -18.50 -16.21
CA ASP A 489 -15.34 -19.02 -17.57
C ASP A 489 -13.97 -19.52 -18.07
N GLU A 490 -13.77 -20.83 -17.99
CA GLU A 490 -12.53 -21.50 -18.41
C GLU A 490 -12.37 -21.58 -19.93
N GLU A 491 -13.45 -21.40 -20.69
CA GLU A 491 -13.47 -21.51 -22.15
C GLU A 491 -13.39 -20.13 -22.85
N ASP A 492 -13.19 -19.04 -22.09
CA ASP A 492 -13.11 -17.69 -22.65
C ASP A 492 -11.95 -17.55 -23.64
N ASN A 493 -12.31 -17.49 -24.92
CA ASN A 493 -11.39 -17.33 -26.05
C ASN A 493 -11.64 -16.03 -26.83
N LEU A 494 -12.36 -15.06 -26.25
CA LEU A 494 -12.75 -13.83 -26.97
C LEU A 494 -11.54 -13.08 -27.56
N LEU A 495 -10.42 -13.10 -26.85
CA LEU A 495 -9.19 -12.40 -27.24
C LEU A 495 -8.22 -13.28 -28.04
N ASP A 496 -8.61 -14.47 -28.46
CA ASP A 496 -7.78 -15.34 -29.29
C ASP A 496 -7.39 -14.61 -30.60
N PRO A 497 -6.10 -14.51 -30.97
CA PRO A 497 -5.66 -13.95 -32.25
C PRO A 497 -6.28 -14.59 -33.50
N GLU A 498 -6.70 -15.85 -33.41
CA GLU A 498 -7.39 -16.57 -34.50
C GLU A 498 -8.92 -16.56 -34.35
N GLY A 499 -9.42 -15.97 -33.26
CA GLY A 499 -10.83 -15.91 -32.91
C GLY A 499 -11.63 -14.84 -33.68
N GLU A 500 -12.94 -14.86 -33.46
CA GLU A 500 -13.90 -14.02 -34.19
C GLU A 500 -13.64 -12.52 -34.05
N LEU A 501 -13.26 -12.05 -32.85
CA LEU A 501 -12.98 -10.62 -32.63
C LEU A 501 -11.75 -10.16 -33.43
N CYS A 502 -10.68 -10.94 -33.48
CA CYS A 502 -9.49 -10.58 -34.25
C CYS A 502 -9.76 -10.62 -35.75
N ASN A 503 -10.53 -11.61 -36.23
CA ASN A 503 -10.98 -11.67 -37.62
C ASN A 503 -11.82 -10.44 -37.99
N TYR A 504 -12.76 -10.05 -37.14
CA TYR A 504 -13.54 -8.82 -37.29
C TYR A 504 -12.64 -7.56 -37.34
N LEU A 505 -11.66 -7.47 -36.45
CA LEU A 505 -10.75 -6.32 -36.40
C LEU A 505 -9.81 -6.25 -37.61
N ASN A 506 -9.44 -7.38 -38.25
CA ASN A 506 -8.72 -7.34 -39.52
C ASN A 506 -9.53 -6.60 -40.59
N GLU A 507 -10.81 -6.93 -40.72
CA GLU A 507 -11.69 -6.28 -41.70
C GLU A 507 -11.92 -4.80 -41.36
N VAL A 508 -12.04 -4.44 -40.07
CA VAL A 508 -12.08 -3.05 -39.62
C VAL A 508 -10.80 -2.29 -40.01
N ALA A 509 -9.63 -2.92 -39.89
CA ALA A 509 -8.35 -2.33 -40.25
C ALA A 509 -8.26 -1.97 -41.75
N GLU A 510 -8.97 -2.71 -42.60
CA GLU A 510 -9.03 -2.48 -44.06
C GLU A 510 -10.18 -1.56 -44.49
N ALA A 511 -11.30 -1.54 -43.77
CA ALA A 511 -12.50 -0.77 -44.11
C ALA A 511 -12.23 0.71 -44.40
N GLU A 512 -12.88 1.29 -45.41
CA GLU A 512 -12.70 2.72 -45.71
C GLU A 512 -13.25 3.62 -44.59
N HIS A 513 -14.40 3.23 -44.03
CA HIS A 513 -15.08 3.96 -42.96
C HIS A 513 -15.56 2.99 -41.86
N VAL A 514 -14.96 3.10 -40.67
CA VAL A 514 -15.21 2.21 -39.52
C VAL A 514 -16.68 2.17 -39.17
N GLY A 515 -17.34 3.33 -39.03
CA GLY A 515 -18.75 3.38 -38.63
C GLY A 515 -19.70 2.70 -39.63
N HIS A 516 -19.40 2.72 -40.93
CA HIS A 516 -20.24 2.06 -41.94
C HIS A 516 -20.03 0.54 -41.87
N TYR A 517 -18.78 0.11 -41.69
CA TYR A 517 -18.46 -1.30 -41.51
C TYR A 517 -19.15 -1.88 -40.27
N VAL A 518 -19.08 -1.19 -39.12
CA VAL A 518 -19.74 -1.61 -37.87
C VAL A 518 -21.27 -1.62 -37.99
N GLN A 519 -21.84 -0.69 -38.75
CA GLN A 519 -23.27 -0.68 -39.04
C GLN A 519 -23.71 -1.89 -39.86
N ALA A 520 -22.95 -2.24 -40.90
CA ALA A 520 -23.23 -3.39 -41.76
C ALA A 520 -22.92 -4.73 -41.09
N ASN A 521 -21.92 -4.75 -40.20
CA ASN A 521 -21.41 -5.94 -39.52
C ASN A 521 -21.40 -5.67 -38.00
N PRO A 522 -22.54 -5.73 -37.31
CA PRO A 522 -22.55 -5.56 -35.86
C PRO A 522 -21.82 -6.73 -35.17
N PHE A 523 -21.07 -6.43 -34.12
CA PHE A 523 -20.32 -7.42 -33.35
C PHE A 523 -20.65 -7.33 -31.85
N GLY A 524 -20.84 -8.49 -31.22
CA GLY A 524 -21.08 -8.62 -29.79
C GLY A 524 -22.44 -8.13 -29.32
N LEU A 525 -22.49 -7.54 -28.12
CA LEU A 525 -23.71 -7.09 -27.46
C LEU A 525 -24.28 -5.83 -28.14
N PRO A 526 -25.62 -5.67 -28.18
CA PRO A 526 -26.24 -4.49 -28.75
C PRO A 526 -25.92 -3.25 -27.91
N GLY A 527 -25.75 -2.11 -28.59
CA GLY A 527 -25.70 -0.81 -27.93
C GLY A 527 -27.01 -0.45 -27.23
N LEU A 528 -26.98 0.57 -26.38
CA LEU A 528 -28.19 1.08 -25.75
C LEU A 528 -29.15 1.68 -26.78
N THR A 529 -30.33 1.09 -26.86
CA THR A 529 -31.46 1.56 -27.68
C THR A 529 -32.66 1.88 -26.78
N PRO A 530 -33.68 2.58 -27.31
CA PRO A 530 -34.94 2.78 -26.60
C PRO A 530 -35.64 1.51 -26.10
N ALA A 531 -35.26 0.33 -26.60
CA ALA A 531 -35.77 -0.94 -26.13
C ALA A 531 -35.10 -1.44 -24.82
N HIS A 532 -34.03 -0.79 -24.35
CA HIS A 532 -33.35 -1.19 -23.11
C HIS A 532 -34.25 -0.94 -21.89
N PRO A 533 -34.36 -1.87 -20.91
CA PRO A 533 -35.22 -1.69 -19.74
C PRO A 533 -34.97 -0.39 -18.97
N ASP A 534 -33.70 -0.04 -18.79
CA ASP A 534 -33.28 1.20 -18.12
C ASP A 534 -33.09 2.39 -19.07
N TRP A 535 -33.63 2.35 -20.30
CA TRP A 535 -33.42 3.42 -21.29
C TRP A 535 -33.80 4.79 -20.74
N ASN A 536 -34.91 4.90 -20.02
CA ASN A 536 -35.37 6.16 -19.44
C ASN A 536 -34.33 6.78 -18.49
N TYR A 537 -33.55 5.96 -17.79
CA TYR A 537 -32.47 6.43 -16.93
C TYR A 537 -31.32 7.03 -17.75
N TYR A 538 -30.89 6.33 -18.81
CA TYR A 538 -29.77 6.77 -19.65
C TYR A 538 -30.14 7.90 -20.63
N ALA A 539 -31.39 7.95 -21.10
CA ALA A 539 -31.87 8.90 -22.10
C ALA A 539 -31.81 10.36 -21.64
N ILE A 540 -31.90 10.61 -20.32
CA ILE A 540 -31.80 11.95 -19.71
C ILE A 540 -30.45 12.60 -20.03
N PHE A 541 -29.38 11.81 -20.05
CA PHE A 541 -28.04 12.31 -20.34
C PHE A 541 -27.83 12.59 -21.82
N ARG A 542 -28.51 11.82 -22.69
CA ARG A 542 -28.48 12.06 -24.13
C ARG A 542 -29.15 13.40 -24.45
N THR A 543 -30.35 13.64 -23.94
CA THR A 543 -31.10 14.89 -24.18
C THR A 543 -30.44 16.13 -23.55
N SER A 544 -29.86 15.99 -22.35
CA SER A 544 -29.18 17.11 -21.66
C SER A 544 -27.83 17.48 -22.31
N ALA A 545 -27.08 16.50 -22.83
CA ALA A 545 -25.81 16.78 -23.53
C ALA A 545 -26.02 17.50 -24.87
N TYR A 546 -27.12 17.20 -25.59
CA TYR A 546 -27.51 17.94 -26.81
C TYR A 546 -27.87 19.40 -26.54
N GLN A 547 -28.38 19.74 -25.34
CA GLN A 547 -28.69 21.14 -24.98
C GLN A 547 -27.46 21.98 -24.58
N VAL A 548 -26.38 21.35 -24.12
CA VAL A 548 -25.17 22.07 -23.67
C VAL A 548 -24.13 22.23 -24.78
N ASN A 549 -24.06 21.30 -25.75
CA ASN A 549 -22.96 21.25 -26.72
C ASN A 549 -23.31 21.61 -28.18
N GLY A 550 -24.54 22.02 -28.49
CA GLY A 550 -24.86 22.66 -29.78
C GLY A 550 -24.35 21.95 -31.04
N PHE A 551 -24.47 20.62 -31.12
CA PHE A 551 -24.14 19.87 -32.33
C PHE A 551 -25.34 19.89 -33.29
N HIS A 552 -25.22 20.72 -34.34
CA HIS A 552 -26.02 20.67 -35.57
C HIS A 552 -25.27 19.92 -36.66
#